data_AF-A0A7L4NW46-F1
#
_entry.id   AF-A0A7L4NW46-F1
#
_cell.length_a   1.000
_cell.length_b   1.000
_cell.length_c   1.000
_cell.angle_alpha   90.00
_cell.angle_beta   90.00
_cell.angle_gamma   90.00
#
_symmetry.space_group_name_H-M   'P 1'
#
loop_
_entity.id
_entity.type
_entity.pdbx_description
1 polymer ?
#
loop_
_entity_poly.entity_id
_entity_poly.type
_entity_poly.pdbx_seq_one_letter_code
_entity_poly.pdbx_strand_id
1 'polypeptide(L)'
;MAPAAPLAALALAALLAPGLGVPFPGCDYPPHLWCSSREIAVACQAESHCTDLSPPPAPVELSLFYESLCPACRGFLVQQLFPAWLMLPQEALNITLVPYGNAQERNVSGRWQFQCQHGPEECLGNMIETCLMNEAKNFSTYFPVIFCLESGSSVTKNLEA
;
A
#
# COMPACT_ATOMS: atom_id res chain seq x y z
N MET A 1 46.83 36.63 0.71
CA MET A 1 46.24 35.62 -0.19
C MET A 1 46.23 34.33 0.58
N ALA A 2 45.09 34.04 1.22
CA ALA A 2 45.10 33.38 2.52
C ALA A 2 45.27 31.86 2.42
N PRO A 3 45.94 31.24 3.40
CA PRO A 3 46.52 29.91 3.30
C PRO A 3 45.56 28.82 3.81
N ALA A 4 45.87 27.58 3.44
CA ALA A 4 45.44 26.41 4.20
C ALA A 4 45.98 26.50 5.64
N ALA A 5 45.12 26.28 6.63
CA ALA A 5 45.54 26.11 8.02
C ALA A 5 45.25 24.67 8.48
N PRO A 6 46.10 24.08 9.32
CA PRO A 6 46.23 22.63 9.45
C PRO A 6 45.32 22.06 10.53
N LEU A 7 44.96 20.79 10.34
CA LEU A 7 44.61 19.87 11.41
C LEU A 7 45.85 19.65 12.31
N ALA A 8 45.73 19.95 13.60
CA ALA A 8 46.17 19.14 14.73
C ALA A 8 46.50 19.99 15.97
N ALA A 9 45.68 19.87 17.01
CA ALA A 9 46.15 19.87 18.40
C ALA A 9 45.10 19.14 19.25
N LEU A 10 45.44 17.92 19.66
CA LEU A 10 44.75 17.17 20.70
C LEU A 10 44.84 17.94 22.03
N ALA A 11 43.68 18.20 22.65
CA ALA A 11 43.60 18.38 24.09
C ALA A 11 42.50 17.44 24.60
N LEU A 12 42.91 16.26 25.05
CA LEU A 12 42.14 15.45 25.98
C LEU A 12 42.02 16.26 27.28
N ALA A 13 40.83 16.81 27.54
CA ALA A 13 40.44 17.22 28.88
C ALA A 13 39.19 16.43 29.26
N ALA A 14 39.42 15.20 29.74
CA ALA A 14 38.45 14.49 30.55
C ALA A 14 38.31 15.25 31.88
N LEU A 15 37.34 16.18 31.93
CA LEU A 15 36.86 16.72 33.19
C LEU A 15 35.64 15.90 33.60
N LEU A 16 35.90 14.95 34.50
CA LEU A 16 34.92 14.39 35.41
C LEU A 16 34.31 15.54 36.22
N ALA A 17 33.20 16.08 35.74
CA ALA A 17 32.28 16.86 36.56
C ALA A 17 31.14 15.94 36.98
N PRO A 18 31.09 15.48 38.25
CA PRO A 18 29.86 14.93 38.78
C PRO A 18 28.89 16.09 39.02
N GLY A 19 27.73 16.06 38.36
CA GLY A 19 26.55 16.76 38.88
C GLY A 19 26.26 18.17 38.38
N LEU A 20 26.35 18.43 37.08
CA LEU A 20 25.46 19.42 36.46
C LEU A 20 24.60 18.69 35.44
N GLY A 21 23.54 18.05 35.93
CA GLY A 21 22.42 17.73 35.07
C GLY A 21 21.97 19.06 34.47
N VAL A 22 22.13 19.21 33.16
CA VAL A 22 21.41 20.24 32.42
C VAL A 22 19.96 20.04 32.82
N PRO A 23 19.27 21.03 33.41
CA PRO A 23 17.84 20.93 33.59
C PRO A 23 17.32 20.75 32.18
N PHE A 24 16.84 19.53 31.85
CA PHE A 24 15.89 19.43 30.77
C PHE A 24 14.83 20.48 31.11
N PRO A 25 14.50 21.41 30.19
CA PRO A 25 13.40 22.32 30.44
C PRO A 25 12.25 21.42 30.87
N GLY A 26 11.76 21.59 32.10
CA GLY A 26 10.56 20.91 32.52
C GLY A 26 9.51 21.20 31.46
N CYS A 27 8.65 20.23 31.15
CA CYS A 27 7.57 20.49 30.22
C CYS A 27 6.70 21.63 30.77
N ASP A 28 6.71 22.78 30.10
CA ASP A 28 5.91 23.97 30.46
C ASP A 28 4.40 23.76 30.18
N TYR A 29 4.04 22.63 29.56
CA TYR A 29 2.67 22.25 29.29
C TYR A 29 2.09 21.41 30.44
N PRO A 30 0.86 21.69 30.91
CA PRO A 30 0.18 20.83 31.87
C PRO A 30 -0.13 19.45 31.26
N PRO A 31 -0.13 18.35 32.05
CA PRO A 31 -0.27 16.97 31.55
C PRO A 31 -1.45 16.71 30.63
N HIS A 32 -2.58 17.40 30.82
CA HIS A 32 -3.76 17.24 29.96
C HIS A 32 -3.54 17.75 28.53
N LEU A 33 -2.50 18.55 28.27
CA LEU A 33 -2.14 19.04 26.94
C LEU A 33 -1.04 18.19 26.28
N TRP A 34 -0.44 17.22 26.97
CA TRP A 34 0.70 16.47 26.45
C TRP A 34 0.40 15.72 25.15
N CYS A 35 -0.85 15.29 24.94
CA CYS A 35 -1.29 14.62 23.71
C CYS A 35 -2.10 15.53 22.77
N SER A 36 -2.10 16.85 22.98
CA SER A 36 -2.88 17.77 22.13
C SER A 36 -2.25 18.05 20.76
N SER A 37 -0.93 17.87 20.65
CA SER A 37 -0.22 17.89 19.37
C SER A 37 1.07 17.09 19.45
N ARG A 38 1.64 16.71 18.29
CA ARG A 38 2.91 15.97 18.24
C ARG A 38 4.05 16.82 18.79
N GLU A 39 4.04 18.12 18.54
CA GLU A 39 5.04 19.07 19.03
C GLU A 39 5.07 19.09 20.56
N ILE A 40 3.90 19.14 21.20
CA ILE A 40 3.80 19.15 22.67
C ILE A 40 4.22 17.79 23.24
N ALA A 41 3.78 16.68 22.63
CA ALA A 41 4.19 15.35 23.07
C ALA A 41 5.71 15.17 23.04
N VAL A 42 6.38 15.66 21.98
CA VAL A 42 7.85 15.64 21.84
C VAL A 42 8.54 16.57 22.85
N ALA A 43 8.03 17.78 23.03
CA ALA A 43 8.56 18.72 24.02
C ALA A 43 8.52 18.16 25.46
N CYS A 44 7.53 17.30 25.73
CA CYS A 44 7.27 16.74 27.06
C CYS A 44 7.68 15.26 27.20
N GLN A 45 8.34 14.68 26.20
CA GLN A 45 8.76 13.27 26.18
C GLN A 45 7.61 12.29 26.48
N ALA A 46 6.40 12.61 26.02
CA ALA A 46 5.17 11.89 26.30
C ALA A 46 4.65 11.09 25.09
N GLU A 47 5.41 11.01 23.99
CA GLU A 47 4.95 10.44 22.72
C GLU A 47 4.55 8.97 22.85
N SER A 48 5.23 8.19 23.70
CA SER A 48 4.90 6.79 23.96
C SER A 48 3.54 6.59 24.63
N HIS A 49 2.97 7.64 25.22
CA HIS A 49 1.69 7.62 25.91
C HIS A 49 0.55 8.23 25.07
N CYS A 50 0.86 8.85 23.92
CA CYS A 50 -0.11 9.48 23.04
C CYS A 50 -0.37 8.61 21.80
N THR A 51 -1.14 7.54 21.96
CA THR A 51 -1.44 6.58 20.89
C THR A 51 -2.05 7.22 19.66
N ASP A 52 -2.92 8.21 19.85
CA ASP A 52 -3.65 8.90 18.77
C ASP A 52 -2.76 9.84 17.94
N LEU A 53 -1.56 10.15 18.42
CA LEU A 53 -0.55 10.93 17.69
C LEU A 53 0.41 10.05 16.90
N SER A 54 0.24 8.73 16.94
CA SER A 54 0.99 7.84 16.06
C SER A 54 0.46 8.00 14.64
N PRO A 55 1.32 8.11 13.62
CA PRO A 55 0.85 8.05 12.25
C PRO A 55 0.12 6.70 12.06
N PRO A 56 -0.95 6.67 11.25
CA PRO A 56 -1.60 5.42 10.94
C PRO A 56 -0.56 4.45 10.35
N PRO A 57 -0.65 3.16 10.68
CA PRO A 57 0.25 2.16 10.11
C PRO A 57 0.14 2.18 8.59
N ALA A 58 1.24 1.83 7.92
CA ALA A 58 1.23 1.69 6.47
C ALA A 58 0.21 0.61 6.03
N PRO A 59 -0.45 0.78 4.88
CA PRO A 59 -1.36 -0.22 4.34
C PRO A 59 -0.62 -1.54 4.11
N VAL A 60 -1.37 -2.64 4.18
CA VAL A 60 -0.87 -3.94 3.72
C VAL A 60 -0.96 -3.98 2.20
N GLU A 61 0.19 -4.16 1.56
CA GLU A 61 0.31 -4.34 0.11
C GLU A 61 -0.15 -5.75 -0.29
N LEU A 62 -1.16 -5.85 -1.15
CA LEU A 62 -1.70 -7.11 -1.65
C LEU A 62 -1.78 -7.07 -3.18
N SER A 63 -1.13 -8.03 -3.85
CA SER A 63 -1.25 -8.20 -5.30
C SER A 63 -1.90 -9.53 -5.63
N LEU A 64 -3.01 -9.50 -6.37
CA LEU A 64 -3.70 -10.69 -6.86
C LEU A 64 -3.40 -10.90 -8.34
N PHE A 65 -2.66 -11.95 -8.66
CA PHE A 65 -2.45 -12.45 -10.02
C PHE A 65 -3.46 -13.57 -10.29
N TYR A 66 -4.32 -13.39 -11.28
CA TYR A 66 -5.48 -14.27 -11.49
C TYR A 66 -5.89 -14.38 -12.95
N GLU A 67 -6.83 -15.29 -13.22
CA GLU A 67 -7.42 -15.55 -14.54
C GLU A 67 -8.94 -15.50 -14.43
N SER A 68 -9.60 -14.82 -15.37
CA SER A 68 -11.04 -14.55 -15.33
C SER A 68 -11.95 -15.78 -15.36
N LEU A 69 -11.45 -16.95 -15.81
CA LEU A 69 -12.22 -18.20 -15.78
C LEU A 69 -11.67 -19.24 -14.80
N CYS A 70 -10.63 -18.92 -14.02
CA CYS A 70 -10.10 -19.83 -13.01
C CYS A 70 -11.05 -19.91 -11.80
N PRO A 71 -11.64 -21.08 -11.48
CA PRO A 71 -12.64 -21.18 -10.40
C PRO A 71 -12.10 -20.77 -9.02
N ALA A 72 -10.85 -21.09 -8.71
CA ALA A 72 -10.24 -20.73 -7.43
C ALA A 72 -9.96 -19.23 -7.32
N CYS A 73 -9.50 -18.61 -8.40
CA CYS A 73 -9.31 -17.17 -8.50
C CYS A 73 -10.61 -16.42 -8.22
N ARG A 74 -11.69 -16.83 -8.89
CA ARG A 74 -13.03 -16.28 -8.70
C ARG A 74 -13.52 -16.44 -7.28
N GLY A 75 -13.36 -17.64 -6.72
CA GLY A 75 -13.71 -17.94 -5.33
C GLY A 75 -12.98 -17.01 -4.35
N PHE A 76 -11.66 -16.83 -4.53
CA PHE A 76 -10.88 -15.93 -3.68
C PHE A 76 -11.31 -14.46 -3.84
N LEU A 77 -11.42 -13.97 -5.08
CA LEU A 77 -11.77 -12.57 -5.36
C LEU A 77 -13.15 -12.22 -4.79
N VAL A 78 -14.16 -13.05 -5.08
CA VAL A 78 -15.57 -12.80 -4.73
C VAL A 78 -15.84 -13.06 -3.25
N GLN A 79 -15.31 -14.14 -2.68
CA GLN A 79 -15.71 -14.59 -1.35
C GLN A 79 -14.74 -14.17 -0.24
N GLN A 80 -13.53 -13.73 -0.57
CA GLN A 80 -12.51 -13.36 0.42
C GLN A 80 -12.02 -11.93 0.24
N LEU A 81 -11.44 -11.60 -0.91
CA LEU A 81 -10.80 -10.31 -1.11
C LEU A 81 -11.81 -9.16 -1.13
N PHE A 82 -12.89 -9.28 -1.89
CA PHE A 82 -13.91 -8.21 -1.98
C PHE A 82 -14.62 -7.95 -0.64
N PRO A 83 -15.06 -8.97 0.13
CA PRO A 83 -15.57 -8.76 1.48
C PRO A 83 -14.55 -8.13 2.43
N ALA A 84 -13.28 -8.56 2.39
CA ALA A 84 -12.24 -7.96 3.22
C ALA A 84 -12.04 -6.47 2.92
N TRP A 85 -12.04 -6.10 1.63
CA TRP A 85 -11.96 -4.70 1.21
C TRP A 85 -13.14 -3.84 1.68
N LEU A 86 -14.36 -4.41 1.76
CA LEU A 86 -15.54 -3.70 2.29
C LEU A 86 -15.54 -3.56 3.80
N MET A 87 -14.98 -4.53 4.53
CA MET A 87 -15.05 -4.59 6.00
C MET A 87 -13.91 -3.86 6.70
N LEU A 88 -12.73 -3.79 6.07
CA LEU A 88 -11.56 -3.13 6.63
C LEU A 88 -11.62 -1.61 6.43
N PRO A 89 -10.93 -0.83 7.27
CA PRO A 89 -10.72 0.60 7.00
C PRO A 89 -10.13 0.82 5.60
N GLN A 90 -10.49 1.92 4.95
CA GLN A 90 -10.12 2.19 3.55
C GLN A 90 -8.60 2.23 3.36
N GLU A 91 -7.86 2.62 4.40
CA GLU A 91 -6.41 2.74 4.43
C GLU A 91 -5.69 1.44 4.83
N ALA A 92 -6.43 0.37 5.15
CA ALA A 92 -5.83 -0.86 5.65
C ALA A 92 -5.15 -1.69 4.55
N LEU A 93 -5.68 -1.67 3.33
CA LEU A 93 -5.20 -2.47 2.20
C LEU A 93 -4.88 -1.59 1.00
N ASN A 94 -3.73 -1.83 0.39
CA ASN A 94 -3.40 -1.33 -0.95
C ASN A 94 -3.39 -2.51 -1.92
N ILE A 95 -4.44 -2.62 -2.75
CA ILE A 95 -4.69 -3.80 -3.58
C ILE A 95 -4.31 -3.52 -5.03
N THR A 96 -3.54 -4.43 -5.63
CA THR A 96 -3.26 -4.48 -7.07
C THR A 96 -3.86 -5.74 -7.68
N LEU A 97 -4.60 -5.58 -8.77
CA LEU A 97 -5.15 -6.69 -9.54
C LEU A 97 -4.34 -6.89 -10.81
N VAL A 98 -4.06 -8.14 -11.18
CA VAL A 98 -3.31 -8.49 -12.40
C VAL A 98 -4.00 -9.66 -13.12
N PRO A 99 -4.98 -9.37 -13.99
CA PRO A 99 -5.68 -10.39 -14.78
C PRO A 99 -4.77 -10.88 -15.92
N TYR A 100 -4.07 -11.99 -15.69
CA TYR A 100 -3.18 -12.66 -16.64
C TYR A 100 -3.00 -14.13 -16.24
N GLY A 101 -2.59 -14.34 -14.98
CA GLY A 101 -2.36 -15.65 -14.38
C GLY A 101 -1.45 -16.57 -15.20
N ASN A 102 -1.98 -17.72 -15.63
CA ASN A 102 -1.22 -18.72 -16.38
C ASN A 102 -1.31 -18.55 -17.91
N ALA A 103 -1.81 -17.41 -18.40
CA ALA A 103 -1.73 -17.10 -19.82
C ALA A 103 -0.27 -17.15 -20.31
N GLN A 104 -0.11 -17.57 -21.56
CA GLN A 104 1.17 -17.56 -22.25
C GLN A 104 1.10 -16.58 -23.40
N GLU A 105 2.21 -15.88 -23.64
CA GLU A 105 2.31 -14.93 -24.74
C GLU A 105 3.35 -15.36 -25.76
N ARG A 106 3.09 -15.01 -27.02
CA ARG A 106 4.03 -15.18 -28.12
C ARG A 106 4.02 -13.96 -29.01
N ASN A 107 5.20 -13.51 -29.42
CA ASN A 107 5.33 -12.46 -30.41
C ASN A 107 5.27 -13.08 -31.82
N VAL A 108 4.21 -12.76 -32.56
CA VAL A 108 4.01 -13.20 -33.95
C VAL A 108 4.02 -11.97 -34.83
N SER A 109 5.14 -11.78 -35.56
CA SER A 109 5.31 -10.69 -36.51
C SER A 109 5.10 -9.29 -35.89
N GLY A 110 5.62 -9.08 -34.68
CA GLY A 110 5.52 -7.80 -33.96
C GLY A 110 4.24 -7.60 -33.17
N ARG A 111 3.36 -8.61 -33.11
CA ARG A 111 2.12 -8.58 -32.31
C ARG A 111 2.14 -9.66 -31.25
N TRP A 112 1.78 -9.29 -30.03
CA TRP A 112 1.58 -10.24 -28.94
C TRP A 112 0.27 -11.00 -29.16
N GLN A 113 0.35 -12.32 -29.10
CA GLN A 113 -0.81 -13.22 -29.05
C GLN A 113 -0.79 -13.94 -27.72
N PHE A 114 -1.97 -14.10 -27.12
CA PHE A 114 -2.14 -14.72 -25.81
C PHE A 114 -2.89 -16.04 -25.95
N GLN A 115 -2.46 -17.03 -25.16
CA GLN A 115 -3.11 -18.33 -25.03
C GLN A 115 -3.38 -18.59 -23.55
N CYS A 116 -4.64 -18.81 -23.19
CA CYS A 116 -5.08 -18.98 -21.82
C CYS A 116 -5.58 -20.41 -21.59
N GLN A 117 -5.58 -20.88 -20.34
CA GLN A 117 -5.85 -22.28 -19.99
C GLN A 117 -7.30 -22.66 -20.25
N HIS A 118 -8.22 -21.73 -20.02
CA HIS A 118 -9.67 -21.94 -20.17
C HIS A 118 -10.18 -21.43 -21.53
N GLY A 119 -9.30 -21.30 -22.52
CA GLY A 119 -9.64 -20.97 -23.90
C GLY A 119 -9.74 -19.46 -24.19
N PRO A 120 -10.23 -19.08 -25.38
CA PRO A 120 -10.22 -17.69 -25.83
C PRO A 120 -11.15 -16.77 -25.03
N GLU A 121 -12.19 -17.31 -24.39
CA GLU A 121 -13.10 -16.52 -23.54
C GLU A 121 -12.39 -15.99 -22.30
N GLU A 122 -11.49 -16.77 -21.69
CA GLU A 122 -10.64 -16.30 -20.58
C GLU A 122 -9.70 -15.20 -21.02
N CYS A 123 -9.05 -15.35 -22.18
CA CYS A 123 -8.18 -14.30 -22.70
C CYS A 123 -8.96 -13.00 -22.96
N LEU A 124 -10.19 -13.11 -23.48
CA LEU A 124 -11.07 -11.95 -23.67
C LEU A 124 -11.48 -11.34 -22.32
N GLY A 125 -11.84 -12.15 -21.33
CA GLY A 125 -12.15 -11.69 -19.97
C GLY A 125 -10.98 -10.95 -19.32
N ASN A 126 -9.78 -11.54 -19.35
CA ASN A 126 -8.56 -10.90 -18.83
C ASN A 126 -8.30 -9.54 -19.50
N MET A 127 -8.51 -9.46 -20.82
CA MET A 127 -8.35 -8.22 -21.58
C MET A 127 -9.42 -7.18 -21.22
N ILE A 128 -10.68 -7.58 -21.06
CA ILE A 128 -11.78 -6.69 -20.66
C ILE A 128 -11.48 -6.08 -19.29
N GLU A 129 -11.08 -6.89 -18.32
CA GLU A 129 -10.75 -6.41 -16.97
C GLU A 129 -9.54 -5.48 -16.98
N THR A 130 -8.50 -5.81 -17.76
CA THR A 130 -7.34 -4.94 -17.97
C THR A 130 -7.74 -3.59 -18.57
N CYS A 131 -8.59 -3.59 -19.61
CA CYS A 131 -9.09 -2.38 -20.25
C CYS A 131 -9.94 -1.55 -19.28
N LEU A 132 -10.82 -2.19 -18.51
CA LEU A 132 -11.64 -1.54 -17.50
C LEU A 132 -10.76 -0.81 -16.47
N MET A 133 -9.70 -1.45 -15.98
CA MET A 133 -8.74 -0.83 -15.06
C MET A 133 -8.04 0.38 -15.70
N ASN A 134 -7.64 0.28 -16.97
CA ASN A 134 -7.00 1.38 -17.71
C ASN A 134 -7.92 2.59 -17.90
N GLU A 135 -9.19 2.34 -18.24
CA GLU A 135 -10.17 3.40 -18.50
C GLU A 135 -10.68 4.03 -17.21
N ALA A 136 -11.11 3.22 -16.25
CA ALA A 136 -11.69 3.71 -15.00
C ALA A 136 -10.65 4.35 -14.07
N LYS A 137 -9.42 3.82 -14.05
CA LYS A 137 -8.24 4.23 -13.24
C LYS A 137 -8.42 4.16 -11.71
N ASN A 138 -9.60 4.49 -11.21
CA ASN A 138 -9.92 4.50 -9.79
C ASN A 138 -10.30 3.09 -9.33
N PHE A 139 -9.54 2.56 -8.36
CA PHE A 139 -9.75 1.23 -7.77
C PHE A 139 -11.18 1.05 -7.24
N SER A 140 -11.69 2.04 -6.50
CA SER A 140 -13.04 2.01 -5.94
C SER A 140 -14.14 2.02 -7.02
N THR A 141 -13.79 2.31 -8.28
CA THR A 141 -14.70 2.25 -9.41
C THR A 141 -14.60 0.91 -10.13
N TYR A 142 -13.40 0.46 -10.52
CA TYR A 142 -13.28 -0.78 -11.30
C TYR A 142 -13.42 -2.05 -10.45
N PHE A 143 -13.01 -2.04 -9.18
CA PHE A 143 -13.01 -3.28 -8.40
C PHE A 143 -14.43 -3.85 -8.15
N PRO A 144 -15.47 -3.03 -7.85
CA PRO A 144 -16.84 -3.52 -7.81
C PRO A 144 -17.36 -4.07 -9.14
N VAL A 145 -16.92 -3.50 -10.27
CA VAL A 145 -17.29 -3.99 -11.60
C VAL A 145 -16.62 -5.33 -11.90
N ILE A 146 -15.32 -5.47 -11.59
CA ILE A 146 -14.61 -6.75 -11.69
C ILE A 146 -15.26 -7.80 -10.80
N PHE A 147 -15.59 -7.47 -9.55
CA PHE A 147 -16.35 -8.35 -8.66
C PHE A 147 -17.67 -8.83 -9.29
N CYS A 148 -18.41 -7.94 -9.96
CA CYS A 148 -19.65 -8.29 -10.64
C CYS A 148 -19.42 -9.26 -11.80
N LEU A 149 -18.45 -8.96 -12.67
CA LEU A 149 -18.05 -9.83 -13.79
C LEU A 149 -17.66 -11.23 -13.29
N GLU A 150 -16.82 -11.27 -12.25
CA GLU A 150 -16.30 -12.50 -11.66
C GLU A 150 -17.31 -13.26 -10.80
N SER A 151 -18.43 -12.64 -10.45
CA SER A 151 -19.58 -13.29 -9.80
C SER A 151 -20.57 -13.88 -10.81
N GLY A 152 -20.53 -13.44 -12.07
CA GLY A 152 -21.49 -13.82 -13.10
C GLY A 152 -21.33 -15.25 -13.63
N SER A 153 -22.35 -15.81 -14.28
CA SER A 153 -22.25 -17.13 -14.93
C SER A 153 -21.30 -17.12 -16.14
N SER A 154 -21.10 -15.96 -16.78
CA SER A 154 -20.08 -15.71 -17.80
C SER A 154 -19.50 -14.31 -17.60
N VAL A 155 -18.17 -14.20 -17.69
CA VAL A 155 -17.46 -12.92 -17.60
C VAL A 155 -17.74 -12.04 -18.83
N THR A 156 -17.98 -12.66 -19.98
CA THR A 156 -18.07 -11.94 -21.27
C THR A 156 -19.50 -11.69 -21.73
N LYS A 157 -20.44 -12.59 -21.44
CA LYS A 157 -21.81 -12.53 -21.99
C LYS A 157 -22.77 -11.65 -21.20
N ASN A 158 -22.41 -11.24 -19.99
CA ASN A 158 -23.23 -10.32 -19.20
C ASN A 158 -23.23 -8.88 -19.75
N LEU A 159 -22.43 -8.59 -20.79
CA LEU A 159 -22.26 -7.28 -21.40
C LEU A 159 -23.10 -7.06 -22.68
N GLU A 160 -23.75 -8.10 -23.21
CA GLU A 160 -24.54 -8.03 -24.46
C GLU A 160 -26.00 -7.57 -24.26
N ALA A 161 -26.26 -6.71 -23.26
CA ALA A 161 -27.61 -6.20 -22.95
C ALA A 161 -28.12 -5.16 -23.95
#